data_AF-A0A2M8BP16-F1
#
_entry.id   AF-A0A2M8BP16-F1
#
_cell.length_a   1.000
_cell.length_b   1.000
_cell.length_c   1.000
_cell.angle_alpha   90.00
_cell.angle_beta   90.00
_cell.angle_gamma   90.00
#
_symmetry.space_group_name_H-M   'P 1'
#
loop_
_entity.id
_entity.type
_entity.pdbx_description
1 polymer ?
#
loop_
_entity_poly.entity_id
_entity_poly.type
_entity_poly.pdbx_seq_one_letter_code
_entity_poly.pdbx_strand_id
1 'polypeptide(L)'
;MRLPRFALALVLLGSVVLACEPAAPAKKEKPASAEATAAAKPAPLAEDVATAPTPETKPVAEAEAEPIPEEKAVDELVLADFTVHEWGLLRYTADQLLVSTSPPKREAVKKPRTHKKDPFDDIDENNFGTAGQGVGEGHAYGGKPLIMFHLGPAFDAATEISVSVELEGGTFREVWPTPEQGAQPEHSGSYTWTGLRATAEPCGKELAPAPDHIACSSILPGEGPTSIEGCEAAEVASYLLPVPNCLTVGEVKTPALVYNGVFPGVPAPLTVSEGDGAALENRSAHPFGPLYLHQGEALFRIDSLAANGKVELSAATPLEGALNDALKRDLVAGGLTEGEADSFVAAWSPDVLRQPWVWQVLGFYSAEGVEAVVPMTVTPQPKGIVRVMAVTIE
;
A
#
# COMPACT_ATOMS: atom_id res chain seq x y z
N MET A 1 -48.93 -41.09 13.36
CA MET A 1 -48.47 -40.71 12.01
C MET A 1 -47.05 -41.25 11.83
N ARG A 2 -46.85 -42.14 10.85
CA ARG A 2 -45.56 -42.72 10.44
C ARG A 2 -45.08 -41.99 9.18
N LEU A 3 -43.78 -41.68 9.08
CA LEU A 3 -43.00 -41.40 7.86
C LEU A 3 -41.50 -41.25 8.27
N PRO A 4 -40.52 -41.42 7.37
CA PRO A 4 -39.76 -42.67 7.29
C PRO A 4 -38.23 -42.52 7.45
N ARG A 5 -37.59 -43.69 7.54
CA ARG A 5 -36.15 -43.94 7.40
C ARG A 5 -35.65 -43.50 6.02
N PHE A 6 -34.54 -42.76 5.97
CA PHE A 6 -33.64 -42.69 4.81
C PHE A 6 -32.23 -43.06 5.25
N ALA A 7 -31.72 -44.11 4.61
CA ALA A 7 -30.33 -44.50 4.61
C ALA A 7 -29.58 -43.66 3.57
N LEU A 8 -28.33 -43.29 3.85
CA LEU A 8 -27.39 -42.93 2.79
C LEU A 8 -25.97 -43.35 3.16
N ALA A 9 -25.27 -43.80 2.14
CA ALA A 9 -24.12 -44.68 2.16
C ALA A 9 -22.81 -43.99 2.54
N LEU A 10 -21.97 -44.73 3.27
CA LEU A 10 -20.58 -44.39 3.55
C LEU A 10 -19.72 -44.97 2.42
N VAL A 11 -19.15 -44.11 1.56
CA VAL A 11 -18.16 -44.51 0.56
C VAL A 11 -16.77 -44.24 1.12
N LEU A 12 -16.05 -45.32 1.42
CA LEU A 12 -14.61 -45.32 1.68
C LEU A 12 -13.86 -45.16 0.35
N LEU A 13 -13.05 -44.11 0.24
CA LEU A 13 -12.00 -43.98 -0.77
C LEU A 13 -10.66 -43.86 -0.04
N GLY A 14 -9.88 -44.93 -0.12
CA GLY A 14 -8.51 -44.98 0.33
C GLY A 14 -7.59 -44.32 -0.69
N SER A 15 -6.67 -43.50 -0.20
CA SER A 15 -5.58 -42.95 -0.99
C SER A 15 -4.27 -43.57 -0.53
N VAL A 16 -3.65 -44.30 -1.45
CA VAL A 16 -2.29 -44.84 -1.38
C VAL A 16 -1.31 -43.67 -1.50
N VAL A 17 -0.42 -43.49 -0.53
CA VAL A 17 0.69 -42.54 -0.61
C VAL A 17 1.95 -43.34 -0.96
N LEU A 18 2.42 -43.22 -2.20
CA LEU A 18 3.79 -43.57 -2.57
C LEU A 18 4.72 -42.45 -2.07
N ALA A 19 5.62 -42.79 -1.15
CA ALA A 19 6.71 -41.92 -0.75
C ALA A 19 7.86 -42.04 -1.76
N CYS A 20 8.27 -40.92 -2.34
CA CYS A 20 9.47 -40.79 -3.15
C CYS A 20 10.48 -39.93 -2.35
N GLU A 21 11.62 -40.52 -2.00
CA GLU A 21 12.77 -39.83 -1.39
C GLU A 21 13.35 -38.77 -2.34
N PRO A 22 13.70 -37.57 -1.85
CA PRO A 22 14.63 -36.69 -2.55
C PRO A 22 16.06 -36.86 -2.04
N ALA A 23 16.97 -37.00 -3.01
CA ALA A 23 18.41 -37.10 -2.85
C ALA A 23 19.05 -35.79 -2.32
N ALA A 24 20.14 -35.96 -1.59
CA ALA A 24 20.93 -34.90 -0.98
C ALA A 24 21.62 -33.96 -2.00
N PRO A 25 21.71 -32.64 -1.73
CA PRO A 25 22.52 -31.74 -2.54
C PRO A 25 23.99 -31.71 -2.10
N ALA A 26 24.85 -31.68 -3.12
CA ALA A 26 26.30 -31.63 -3.04
C ALA A 26 26.83 -30.25 -2.58
N LYS A 27 27.96 -30.31 -1.88
CA LYS A 27 28.79 -29.17 -1.44
C LYS A 27 29.23 -28.30 -2.63
N LYS A 28 29.12 -26.98 -2.49
CA LYS A 28 29.84 -26.02 -3.33
C LYS A 28 30.88 -25.24 -2.52
N GLU A 29 32.04 -25.13 -3.15
CA GLU A 29 33.28 -24.56 -2.66
C GLU A 29 33.25 -23.03 -2.63
N LYS A 30 34.04 -22.50 -1.69
CA LYS A 30 34.43 -21.11 -1.54
C LYS A 30 35.57 -20.78 -2.51
N PRO A 31 35.68 -19.53 -2.99
CA PRO A 31 37.02 -18.96 -3.05
C PRO A 31 37.14 -17.56 -2.43
N ALA A 32 38.40 -17.30 -2.07
CA ALA A 32 39.07 -16.13 -1.51
C ALA A 32 38.70 -14.81 -2.20
N SER A 33 38.50 -13.70 -1.48
CA SER A 33 39.50 -12.80 -0.89
C SER A 33 40.49 -12.22 -1.91
N ALA A 34 40.32 -10.94 -2.22
CA ALA A 34 41.40 -10.04 -2.61
C ALA A 34 41.08 -8.62 -2.12
N GLU A 35 42.10 -8.03 -1.52
CA GLU A 35 42.14 -6.79 -0.76
C GLU A 35 42.79 -5.69 -1.62
N ALA A 36 42.52 -4.45 -1.23
CA ALA A 36 43.44 -3.31 -1.21
C ALA A 36 43.48 -2.27 -2.36
N THR A 37 43.22 -1.03 -1.92
CA THR A 37 43.93 0.25 -2.20
C THR A 37 43.85 0.89 -3.59
N ALA A 38 43.46 2.17 -3.66
CA ALA A 38 44.35 3.30 -3.36
C ALA A 38 43.61 4.66 -3.44
N ALA A 39 44.05 5.58 -2.57
CA ALA A 39 43.60 6.96 -2.48
C ALA A 39 44.18 7.83 -3.62
N ALA A 40 43.41 8.82 -4.07
CA ALA A 40 43.91 9.95 -4.86
C ALA A 40 43.41 11.27 -4.26
N LYS A 41 44.39 12.16 -4.04
CA LYS A 41 44.30 13.48 -3.42
C LYS A 41 43.95 14.55 -4.48
N PRO A 42 43.18 15.60 -4.16
CA PRO A 42 42.80 16.63 -5.13
C PRO A 42 43.91 17.67 -5.36
N ALA A 43 43.97 18.18 -6.60
CA ALA A 43 44.80 19.32 -6.99
C ALA A 43 43.95 20.62 -7.09
N PRO A 44 44.54 21.80 -6.86
CA PRO A 44 43.81 23.02 -6.55
C PRO A 44 43.43 23.89 -7.76
N LEU A 45 42.45 24.76 -7.48
CA LEU A 45 41.95 25.89 -8.25
C LEU A 45 43.06 26.86 -8.71
N ALA A 46 42.91 27.37 -9.93
CA ALA A 46 43.49 28.63 -10.37
C ALA A 46 42.41 29.45 -11.08
N GLU A 47 42.17 30.64 -10.53
CA GLU A 47 41.36 31.72 -11.09
C GLU A 47 42.10 32.35 -12.27
N ASP A 48 41.38 32.63 -13.36
CA ASP A 48 41.72 33.69 -14.31
C ASP A 48 40.44 34.09 -15.06
N VAL A 49 39.72 35.09 -14.53
CA VAL A 49 38.59 35.73 -15.22
C VAL A 49 39.15 36.95 -15.95
N ALA A 50 39.48 36.76 -17.23
CA ALA A 50 39.81 37.84 -18.15
C ALA A 50 38.53 38.43 -18.74
N THR A 51 38.33 39.73 -18.54
CA THR A 51 37.26 40.54 -19.11
C THR A 51 37.37 40.61 -20.62
N ALA A 52 36.40 40.02 -21.34
CA ALA A 52 36.31 40.10 -22.79
C ALA A 52 35.68 41.44 -23.24
N PRO A 53 36.17 42.07 -24.33
CA PRO A 53 35.60 43.30 -24.86
C PRO A 53 34.28 43.05 -25.61
N THR A 54 33.39 44.04 -25.51
CA THR A 54 32.11 44.16 -26.22
C THR A 54 32.29 44.01 -27.73
N PRO A 55 31.60 43.08 -28.41
CA PRO A 55 31.63 42.98 -29.86
C PRO A 55 30.76 44.06 -30.52
N GLU A 56 31.33 44.75 -31.50
CA GLU A 56 30.63 45.63 -32.42
C GLU A 56 29.58 44.87 -33.24
N THR A 57 28.35 45.39 -33.22
CA THR A 57 27.22 44.90 -34.02
C THR A 57 27.44 45.25 -35.49
N LYS A 58 27.83 44.28 -36.31
CA LYS A 58 27.68 44.36 -37.77
C LYS A 58 26.22 44.10 -38.15
N PRO A 59 25.67 44.82 -39.15
CA PRO A 59 24.35 44.52 -39.68
C PRO A 59 24.40 43.16 -40.39
N VAL A 60 23.64 42.19 -39.86
CA VAL A 60 23.44 40.87 -40.47
C VAL A 60 22.61 41.06 -41.73
N ALA A 61 23.19 40.68 -42.86
CA ALA A 61 22.48 40.53 -44.12
C ALA A 61 21.36 39.50 -43.96
N GLU A 62 20.19 39.85 -44.48
CA GLU A 62 18.99 39.05 -44.59
C GLU A 62 19.32 37.69 -45.24
N ALA A 63 19.51 36.67 -44.41
CA ALA A 63 19.70 35.30 -44.85
C ALA A 63 18.35 34.75 -45.31
N GLU A 64 18.32 34.26 -46.55
CA GLU A 64 17.20 33.49 -47.09
C GLU A 64 16.80 32.41 -46.08
N ALA A 65 15.53 32.43 -45.67
CA ALA A 65 14.97 31.47 -44.74
C ALA A 65 15.12 30.06 -45.33
N GLU A 66 16.03 29.27 -44.76
CA GLU A 66 16.06 27.84 -45.01
C GLU A 66 14.70 27.25 -44.62
N PRO A 67 14.17 26.30 -45.41
CA PRO A 67 12.88 25.67 -45.14
C PRO A 67 12.93 25.05 -43.73
N ILE A 68 12.00 25.49 -42.88
CA ILE A 68 11.77 24.93 -41.54
C ILE A 68 11.62 23.40 -41.71
N PRO A 69 12.44 22.58 -41.04
CA PRO A 69 12.31 21.12 -41.11
C PRO A 69 10.90 20.73 -40.76
N GLU A 70 10.26 19.95 -41.64
CA GLU A 70 8.94 19.37 -41.40
C GLU A 70 8.92 18.78 -39.99
N GLU A 71 7.99 19.30 -39.20
CA GLU A 71 7.67 18.88 -37.85
C GLU A 71 7.54 17.35 -37.86
N LYS A 72 8.51 16.65 -37.26
CA LYS A 72 8.48 15.19 -37.12
C LYS A 72 7.10 14.83 -36.56
N ALA A 73 6.36 14.03 -37.33
CA ALA A 73 5.10 13.45 -36.90
C ALA A 73 5.26 12.98 -35.46
N VAL A 74 4.47 13.55 -34.55
CA VAL A 74 4.40 13.12 -33.16
C VAL A 74 4.06 11.64 -33.23
N ASP A 75 5.02 10.78 -32.86
CA ASP A 75 4.79 9.33 -32.78
C ASP A 75 3.54 9.14 -31.92
N GLU A 76 2.45 8.70 -32.55
CA GLU A 76 1.20 8.45 -31.86
C GLU A 76 1.48 7.40 -30.80
N LEU A 77 1.43 7.81 -29.52
CA LEU A 77 1.71 6.93 -28.38
C LEU A 77 0.77 5.72 -28.46
N VAL A 78 1.32 4.58 -28.88
CA VAL A 78 0.56 3.33 -28.96
C VAL A 78 0.33 2.84 -27.53
N LEU A 79 -0.87 3.09 -27.01
CA LEU A 79 -1.30 2.61 -25.70
C LEU A 79 -1.63 1.11 -25.78
N ALA A 80 -1.12 0.34 -24.84
CA ALA A 80 -1.45 -1.07 -24.71
C ALA A 80 -2.88 -1.26 -24.18
N ASP A 81 -3.58 -2.29 -24.66
CA ASP A 81 -5.01 -2.48 -24.38
C ASP A 81 -5.30 -3.06 -22.99
N PHE A 82 -4.93 -2.33 -21.95
CA PHE A 82 -5.29 -2.62 -20.56
C PHE A 82 -5.36 -1.35 -19.73
N THR A 83 -6.06 -1.43 -18.58
CA THR A 83 -5.99 -0.41 -17.53
C THR A 83 -5.40 -0.99 -16.26
N VAL A 84 -4.80 -0.12 -15.45
CA VAL A 84 -4.25 -0.46 -14.14
C VAL A 84 -5.09 0.20 -13.07
N HIS A 85 -5.56 -0.57 -12.11
CA HIS A 85 -6.32 -0.10 -10.97
C HIS A 85 -5.48 -0.28 -9.72
N GLU A 86 -5.24 0.81 -9.00
CA GLU A 86 -4.58 0.81 -7.72
C GLU A 86 -5.50 1.38 -6.65
N TRP A 87 -5.61 0.69 -5.53
CA TRP A 87 -6.31 1.21 -4.37
C TRP A 87 -5.66 0.76 -3.07
N GLY A 88 -5.80 1.56 -2.02
CA GLY A 88 -5.16 1.33 -0.73
C GLY A 88 -5.50 2.44 0.27
N LEU A 89 -4.82 2.47 1.41
CA LEU A 89 -4.97 3.52 2.42
C LEU A 89 -3.60 4.04 2.83
N LEU A 90 -3.55 5.30 3.25
CA LEU A 90 -2.43 5.92 3.93
C LEU A 90 -2.86 6.21 5.38
N ARG A 91 -2.15 5.69 6.37
CA ARG A 91 -2.42 5.93 7.80
C ARG A 91 -1.41 6.90 8.37
N TYR A 92 -1.87 8.05 8.83
CA TYR A 92 -1.07 9.02 9.57
C TYR A 92 -1.35 8.83 11.05
N THR A 93 -0.33 8.38 11.76
CA THR A 93 -0.30 8.30 13.23
C THR A 93 0.57 9.42 13.78
N ALA A 94 0.51 9.67 15.09
CA ALA A 94 1.14 10.83 15.74
C ALA A 94 2.60 11.10 15.32
N ASP A 95 3.37 10.06 14.99
CA ASP A 95 4.82 10.16 14.73
C ASP A 95 5.26 9.67 13.33
N GLN A 96 4.35 9.13 12.50
CA GLN A 96 4.72 8.52 11.20
C GLN A 96 3.56 8.40 10.21
N LEU A 97 3.89 8.50 8.92
CA LEU A 97 3.04 8.07 7.81
C LEU A 97 3.34 6.61 7.45
N LEU A 98 2.29 5.81 7.42
CA LEU A 98 2.30 4.44 6.97
C LEU A 98 1.50 4.36 5.67
N VAL A 99 2.08 3.83 4.58
CA VAL A 99 1.25 3.40 3.44
C VAL A 99 0.61 2.09 3.89
N SER A 100 -0.65 2.16 4.29
CA SER A 100 -1.22 1.25 5.26
C SER A 100 -2.34 0.34 4.81
N THR A 101 -2.47 -0.79 5.52
CA THR A 101 -3.61 -1.62 5.91
C THR A 101 -3.50 -2.49 7.14
N SER A 102 -4.60 -2.49 7.87
CA SER A 102 -4.90 -3.39 8.96
C SER A 102 -4.07 -3.12 10.23
N PRO A 103 -4.60 -3.36 11.44
CA PRO A 103 -3.99 -3.01 12.69
C PRO A 103 -3.32 -4.27 13.24
N PRO A 104 -2.46 -4.14 14.26
CA PRO A 104 -2.25 -5.29 15.13
C PRO A 104 -3.62 -5.71 15.69
N LYS A 105 -3.88 -7.02 15.70
CA LYS A 105 -4.92 -7.58 16.58
C LYS A 105 -4.56 -7.12 18.00
N ARG A 106 -5.25 -6.09 18.51
CA ARG A 106 -5.18 -5.77 19.94
C ARG A 106 -5.51 -7.07 20.65
N GLU A 107 -4.59 -7.54 21.51
CA GLU A 107 -4.88 -8.67 22.39
C GLU A 107 -6.26 -8.42 22.96
N ALA A 108 -7.19 -9.35 22.71
CA ALA A 108 -8.51 -9.29 23.29
C ALA A 108 -8.29 -9.06 24.78
N VAL A 109 -8.75 -7.90 25.28
CA VAL A 109 -8.69 -7.58 26.71
C VAL A 109 -9.16 -8.84 27.40
N LYS A 110 -8.23 -9.56 28.05
CA LYS A 110 -8.56 -10.77 28.79
C LYS A 110 -9.55 -10.27 29.82
N LYS A 111 -10.85 -10.50 29.58
CA LYS A 111 -11.88 -10.23 30.56
C LYS A 111 -11.37 -10.87 31.84
N PRO A 112 -11.27 -10.13 32.95
CA PRO A 112 -10.77 -10.70 34.19
C PRO A 112 -11.59 -11.96 34.42
N ARG A 113 -10.90 -13.12 34.42
CA ARG A 113 -11.51 -14.37 34.82
C ARG A 113 -12.04 -14.10 36.21
N THR A 114 -13.36 -14.01 36.35
CA THR A 114 -14.03 -14.01 37.63
C THR A 114 -13.85 -15.40 38.23
N HIS A 115 -12.66 -15.64 38.78
CA HIS A 115 -12.44 -16.76 39.68
C HIS A 115 -13.19 -16.44 40.97
N LYS A 116 -14.42 -16.95 41.05
CA LYS A 116 -15.03 -17.30 42.32
C LYS A 116 -14.18 -18.43 42.94
N LYS A 117 -13.74 -18.19 44.17
CA LYS A 117 -13.16 -19.08 45.21
C LYS A 117 -11.80 -18.55 45.66
N ASP A 118 -11.47 -18.47 46.93
CA ASP A 118 -12.09 -18.78 48.22
C ASP A 118 -11.39 -17.86 49.26
N PRO A 119 -11.96 -17.64 50.45
CA PRO A 119 -11.43 -16.69 51.42
C PRO A 119 -10.42 -17.40 52.32
N PHE A 120 -9.11 -17.28 52.07
CA PHE A 120 -8.02 -17.47 53.05
C PHE A 120 -6.70 -17.44 52.26
N ASP A 121 -6.04 -16.29 52.22
CA ASP A 121 -4.59 -16.20 52.42
C ASP A 121 -4.21 -14.71 52.52
N ASP A 122 -3.81 -14.35 53.73
CA ASP A 122 -3.09 -13.13 54.07
C ASP A 122 -1.77 -13.05 53.30
N ILE A 123 -1.29 -11.82 53.07
CA ILE A 123 0.08 -11.32 53.32
C ILE A 123 0.49 -10.25 52.29
N ASP A 124 0.95 -9.13 52.87
CA ASP A 124 1.77 -8.03 52.33
C ASP A 124 1.14 -6.91 51.50
N GLU A 125 0.45 -6.04 52.25
CA GLU A 125 0.60 -4.60 52.10
C GLU A 125 2.05 -4.17 52.41
N ASN A 126 2.77 -3.73 51.38
CA ASN A 126 3.86 -2.73 51.36
C ASN A 126 4.97 -3.13 50.37
N ASN A 127 4.81 -2.73 49.11
CA ASN A 127 5.98 -2.32 48.34
C ASN A 127 5.62 -1.28 47.26
N PHE A 128 5.98 -0.04 47.58
CA PHE A 128 6.68 0.92 46.72
C PHE A 128 6.52 0.81 45.20
N GLY A 129 6.11 1.92 44.58
CA GLY A 129 6.61 2.26 43.25
C GLY A 129 5.66 3.06 42.38
N THR A 130 5.44 4.34 42.72
CA THR A 130 5.21 5.36 41.70
C THR A 130 6.41 5.41 40.75
N ALA A 131 6.26 4.78 39.58
CA ALA A 131 6.97 5.09 38.34
C ALA A 131 5.88 5.13 37.27
N GLY A 132 5.49 6.27 36.72
CA GLY A 132 6.40 7.25 36.14
C GLY A 132 6.55 6.88 34.67
N GLN A 133 5.73 7.52 33.83
CA GLN A 133 6.04 7.82 32.43
C GLN A 133 6.84 6.75 31.68
N GLY A 134 6.22 5.61 31.40
CA GLY A 134 6.57 4.85 30.21
C GLY A 134 5.87 5.51 29.04
N VAL A 135 6.57 6.44 28.38
CA VAL A 135 6.27 6.84 27.01
C VAL A 135 6.48 5.57 26.19
N GLY A 136 5.46 4.72 26.12
CA GLY A 136 5.47 3.58 25.24
C GLY A 136 5.43 4.18 23.85
N GLU A 137 6.61 4.28 23.23
CA GLU A 137 6.76 4.59 21.81
C GLU A 137 5.87 3.60 21.06
N GLY A 138 4.70 4.09 20.68
CA GLY A 138 3.70 3.30 19.99
C GLY A 138 4.25 3.03 18.61
N HIS A 139 4.86 1.86 18.41
CA HIS A 139 5.15 1.41 17.07
C HIS A 139 3.82 1.15 16.37
N ALA A 140 3.44 2.07 15.48
CA ALA A 140 2.26 1.90 14.64
C ALA A 140 2.58 0.99 13.44
N TYR A 141 1.62 0.14 13.07
CA TYR A 141 1.71 -0.82 11.97
C TYR A 141 0.37 -0.93 11.18
N GLY A 142 0.53 -1.21 9.87
CA GLY A 142 -0.46 -1.70 8.88
C GLY A 142 -0.07 -1.34 7.44
N GLY A 143 -0.26 -2.18 6.38
CA GLY A 143 -0.12 -2.04 4.86
C GLY A 143 -1.20 -2.77 3.97
N LYS A 144 -1.59 -2.41 2.71
CA LYS A 144 -2.09 -3.18 1.47
C LYS A 144 -2.70 -2.20 0.42
N PRO A 145 -1.90 -1.36 -0.22
CA PRO A 145 -2.18 -0.99 -1.61
C PRO A 145 -2.06 -2.21 -2.53
N LEU A 146 -3.05 -2.37 -3.40
CA LEU A 146 -3.14 -3.43 -4.40
C LEU A 146 -3.09 -2.84 -5.79
N ILE A 147 -2.37 -3.49 -6.70
CA ILE A 147 -2.34 -3.16 -8.12
C ILE A 147 -2.97 -4.31 -8.90
N MET A 148 -4.03 -3.99 -9.61
CA MET A 148 -4.84 -4.91 -10.40
C MET A 148 -4.84 -4.47 -11.87
N PHE A 149 -4.99 -5.43 -12.77
CA PHE A 149 -5.04 -5.18 -14.20
C PHE A 149 -6.43 -5.53 -14.71
N HIS A 150 -6.94 -4.71 -15.62
CA HIS A 150 -8.15 -4.99 -16.38
C HIS A 150 -7.80 -5.02 -17.86
N LEU A 151 -7.85 -6.20 -18.45
CA LEU A 151 -7.47 -6.40 -19.84
C LEU A 151 -8.59 -6.02 -20.80
N GLY A 152 -8.23 -5.28 -21.84
CA GLY A 152 -9.14 -4.98 -22.94
C GLY A 152 -9.29 -6.14 -23.92
N PRO A 153 -10.29 -6.08 -24.82
CA PRO A 153 -10.63 -7.17 -25.73
C PRO A 153 -9.57 -7.47 -26.79
N ALA A 154 -8.66 -6.53 -27.07
CA ALA A 154 -7.56 -6.65 -28.01
C ALA A 154 -6.19 -6.78 -27.31
N PHE A 155 -6.17 -7.04 -25.99
CA PHE A 155 -4.94 -7.26 -25.25
C PHE A 155 -4.19 -8.50 -25.77
N ASP A 156 -2.91 -8.33 -26.09
CA ASP A 156 -2.02 -9.45 -26.40
C ASP A 156 -1.50 -10.07 -25.11
N ALA A 157 -1.88 -11.32 -24.84
CA ALA A 157 -1.42 -12.08 -23.67
C ALA A 157 0.10 -12.34 -23.64
N ALA A 158 0.80 -12.14 -24.76
CA ALA A 158 2.26 -12.17 -24.80
C ALA A 158 2.92 -10.83 -24.39
N THR A 159 2.13 -9.76 -24.18
CA THR A 159 2.63 -8.46 -23.71
C THR A 159 3.34 -8.62 -22.39
N GLU A 160 4.62 -8.24 -22.37
CA GLU A 160 5.40 -8.15 -21.15
C GLU A 160 5.20 -6.78 -20.52
N ILE A 161 4.76 -6.78 -19.26
CA ILE A 161 4.47 -5.59 -18.49
C ILE A 161 5.57 -5.41 -17.43
N SER A 162 5.92 -4.15 -17.15
CA SER A 162 6.71 -3.76 -15.98
C SER A 162 5.96 -2.70 -15.20
N VAL A 163 5.91 -2.86 -13.88
CA VAL A 163 5.34 -1.88 -12.95
C VAL A 163 6.42 -1.46 -11.99
N SER A 164 6.71 -0.17 -11.93
CA SER A 164 7.63 0.43 -10.97
C SER A 164 6.85 1.31 -10.02
N VAL A 165 7.06 1.13 -8.72
CA VAL A 165 6.50 1.97 -7.66
C VAL A 165 7.65 2.56 -6.86
N GLU A 166 7.53 3.84 -6.53
CA GLU A 166 8.43 4.56 -5.64
C GLU A 166 7.67 5.03 -4.41
N LEU A 167 8.33 5.04 -3.26
CA LEU A 167 7.87 5.58 -2.00
C LEU A 167 8.72 6.82 -1.71
N GLU A 168 8.23 7.99 -2.12
CA GLU A 168 8.98 9.25 -2.01
C GLU A 168 9.29 9.59 -0.55
N GLY A 169 10.55 9.45 -0.14
CA GLY A 169 10.97 9.60 1.26
C GLY A 169 10.59 8.43 2.17
N GLY A 170 10.21 7.29 1.61
CA GLY A 170 9.85 6.07 2.35
C GLY A 170 10.71 4.86 2.00
N THR A 171 10.41 3.74 2.65
CA THR A 171 11.01 2.43 2.34
C THR A 171 9.96 1.32 2.29
N PHE A 172 10.11 0.41 1.34
CA PHE A 172 9.27 -0.77 1.24
C PHE A 172 9.50 -1.70 2.42
N ARG A 173 8.43 -2.27 2.96
CA ARG A 173 8.46 -3.36 3.94
C ARG A 173 8.05 -4.69 3.33
N GLU A 174 7.10 -4.65 2.41
CA GLU A 174 6.56 -5.82 1.74
C GLU A 174 6.35 -5.50 0.27
N VAL A 175 6.69 -6.46 -0.58
CA VAL A 175 6.27 -6.53 -1.97
C VAL A 175 5.85 -7.96 -2.27
N TRP A 176 4.84 -8.11 -3.12
CA TRP A 176 4.42 -9.41 -3.63
C TRP A 176 3.96 -9.32 -5.08
N PRO A 177 4.37 -10.26 -5.95
CA PRO A 177 5.33 -11.34 -5.70
C PRO A 177 6.76 -10.85 -5.48
N THR A 178 7.54 -11.61 -4.70
CA THR A 178 8.98 -11.40 -4.53
C THR A 178 9.77 -12.03 -5.67
N PRO A 179 11.02 -11.59 -5.92
CA PRO A 179 11.89 -12.23 -6.91
C PRO A 179 12.12 -13.70 -6.55
N GLU A 180 12.03 -14.60 -7.55
CA GLU A 180 12.23 -16.05 -7.37
C GLU A 180 11.39 -16.69 -6.25
N GLN A 181 10.25 -16.07 -5.88
CA GLN A 181 9.43 -16.49 -4.73
C GLN A 181 10.19 -16.43 -3.39
N GLY A 182 11.28 -15.69 -3.33
CA GLY A 182 12.19 -15.62 -2.20
C GLY A 182 11.70 -14.74 -1.05
N ALA A 183 12.64 -14.42 -0.16
CA ALA A 183 12.44 -13.44 0.90
C ALA A 183 12.07 -12.05 0.34
N GLN A 184 11.57 -11.17 1.21
CA GLN A 184 11.44 -9.75 0.88
C GLN A 184 12.80 -9.22 0.40
N PRO A 185 12.80 -8.41 -0.67
CA PRO A 185 14.02 -7.72 -1.08
C PRO A 185 14.50 -6.79 0.03
N GLU A 186 15.75 -6.34 -0.07
CA GLU A 186 16.24 -5.26 0.80
C GLU A 186 15.31 -4.05 0.70
N HIS A 187 14.99 -3.47 1.86
CA HIS A 187 14.09 -2.33 1.96
C HIS A 187 14.69 -1.11 1.23
N SER A 188 14.18 -0.81 0.04
CA SER A 188 14.52 0.36 -0.79
C SER A 188 13.34 1.33 -0.86
N GLY A 189 13.57 2.53 -1.42
CA GLY A 189 12.49 3.47 -1.74
C GLY A 189 11.77 3.15 -3.05
N SER A 190 12.32 2.30 -3.91
CA SER A 190 11.75 1.94 -5.21
C SER A 190 11.77 0.43 -5.45
N TYR A 191 10.72 -0.10 -6.09
CA TYR A 191 10.64 -1.50 -6.48
C TYR A 191 9.98 -1.65 -7.85
N THR A 192 10.49 -2.56 -8.67
CA THR A 192 9.96 -2.84 -10.01
C THR A 192 9.66 -4.31 -10.17
N TRP A 193 8.40 -4.64 -10.47
CA TRP A 193 8.05 -5.94 -11.03
C TRP A 193 8.30 -5.91 -12.54
N THR A 194 9.19 -6.76 -13.03
CA THR A 194 9.47 -6.93 -14.46
C THR A 194 8.97 -8.27 -14.95
N GLY A 195 8.78 -8.42 -16.26
CA GLY A 195 8.34 -9.70 -16.83
C GLY A 195 6.90 -10.08 -16.49
N LEU A 196 6.07 -9.11 -16.06
CA LEU A 196 4.68 -9.36 -15.72
C LEU A 196 3.91 -9.79 -16.97
N ARG A 197 3.09 -10.84 -16.84
CA ARG A 197 2.11 -11.22 -17.86
C ARG A 197 0.75 -11.32 -17.24
N ALA A 198 -0.26 -10.84 -17.96
CA ALA A 198 -1.63 -10.88 -17.52
C ALA A 198 -2.46 -11.77 -18.46
N THR A 199 -3.42 -12.51 -17.91
CA THR A 199 -4.33 -13.35 -18.69
C THR A 199 -5.78 -12.98 -18.40
N ALA A 200 -6.63 -13.11 -19.42
CA ALA A 200 -8.05 -12.81 -19.34
C ALA A 200 -8.79 -13.71 -18.33
N GLU A 201 -8.30 -14.93 -18.13
CA GLU A 201 -8.85 -15.86 -17.15
C GLU A 201 -8.39 -15.43 -15.73
N PRO A 202 -9.32 -15.13 -14.82
CA PRO A 202 -8.97 -14.78 -13.46
C PRO A 202 -8.42 -16.00 -12.73
N CYS A 203 -7.41 -15.79 -11.89
CA CYS A 203 -6.99 -16.82 -10.96
C CYS A 203 -7.79 -16.75 -9.67
N GLY A 204 -7.71 -17.82 -8.91
CA GLY A 204 -8.27 -17.85 -7.58
C GLY A 204 -7.49 -16.96 -6.62
N LYS A 205 -8.22 -16.30 -5.72
CA LYS A 205 -7.66 -15.47 -4.64
C LYS A 205 -6.78 -16.27 -3.68
N GLU A 206 -6.95 -17.59 -3.64
CA GLU A 206 -6.10 -18.55 -2.92
C GLU A 206 -4.67 -18.64 -3.45
N LEU A 207 -4.35 -18.00 -4.59
CA LEU A 207 -2.97 -17.87 -5.07
C LEU A 207 -2.18 -16.74 -4.40
N ALA A 208 -2.80 -15.99 -3.49
CA ALA A 208 -2.09 -15.20 -2.50
C ALA A 208 -1.13 -16.09 -1.68
N PRO A 209 0.01 -15.57 -1.20
CA PRO A 209 0.94 -16.36 -0.41
C PRO A 209 0.28 -16.82 0.88
N ALA A 210 0.63 -18.03 1.35
CA ALA A 210 0.22 -18.44 2.68
C ALA A 210 0.96 -17.60 3.75
N PRO A 211 0.40 -17.41 4.96
CA PRO A 211 1.06 -16.63 6.02
C PRO A 211 2.46 -17.13 6.41
N ASP A 212 2.75 -18.41 6.20
CA ASP A 212 4.05 -19.05 6.47
C ASP A 212 4.99 -19.11 5.24
N HIS A 213 4.60 -18.52 4.11
CA HIS A 213 5.44 -18.42 2.92
C HIS A 213 6.76 -17.67 3.23
N ILE A 214 7.86 -18.00 2.54
CA ILE A 214 9.17 -17.38 2.80
C ILE A 214 9.12 -15.85 2.68
N ALA A 215 8.47 -15.32 1.65
CA ALA A 215 8.21 -13.88 1.48
C ALA A 215 7.52 -13.25 2.70
N CYS A 216 6.59 -13.96 3.33
CA CYS A 216 5.87 -13.51 4.52
C CYS A 216 6.73 -13.64 5.79
N SER A 217 7.32 -14.81 6.02
CA SER A 217 8.15 -15.08 7.20
C SER A 217 9.45 -14.27 7.27
N SER A 218 9.91 -13.76 6.14
CA SER A 218 11.10 -12.90 6.04
C SER A 218 10.84 -11.43 6.38
N ILE A 219 9.57 -11.02 6.48
CA ILE A 219 9.22 -9.71 7.02
C ILE A 219 9.67 -9.74 8.48
N LEU A 220 10.69 -8.95 8.80
CA LEU A 220 11.29 -8.96 10.14
C LEU A 220 10.19 -8.71 11.16
N PRO A 221 9.92 -9.66 12.10
CA PRO A 221 9.04 -9.36 13.20
C PRO A 221 9.65 -8.19 13.95
N GLY A 222 8.88 -7.10 14.10
CA GLY A 222 9.28 -6.00 14.97
C GLY A 222 9.73 -6.57 16.31
N GLU A 223 10.88 -6.13 16.79
CA GLU A 223 11.64 -6.67 17.92
C GLU A 223 10.78 -6.99 19.16
N GLY A 224 10.14 -8.16 19.20
CA GLY A 224 9.26 -8.56 20.30
C GLY A 224 8.73 -10.00 20.17
N PRO A 225 8.65 -10.78 21.27
CA PRO A 225 8.42 -12.23 21.24
C PRO A 225 6.96 -12.68 20.96
N THR A 226 6.11 -11.84 20.37
CA THR A 226 4.68 -12.17 20.13
C THR A 226 4.05 -11.59 18.86
N SER A 227 4.79 -10.92 17.98
CA SER A 227 4.24 -10.34 16.74
C SER A 227 4.33 -11.31 15.55
N ILE A 228 3.33 -12.19 15.42
CA ILE A 228 2.89 -12.59 14.07
C ILE A 228 2.02 -11.42 13.58
N GLU A 229 2.66 -10.31 13.22
CA GLU A 229 2.05 -9.17 12.53
C GLU A 229 2.21 -9.42 11.02
N GLY A 230 1.08 -9.39 10.33
CA GLY A 230 0.80 -10.25 9.18
C GLY A 230 1.45 -9.84 7.87
N CYS A 231 1.65 -10.84 7.02
CA CYS A 231 1.94 -10.66 5.60
C CYS A 231 0.66 -10.18 4.90
N GLU A 232 0.66 -8.96 4.41
CA GLU A 232 -0.52 -8.31 3.85
C GLU A 232 -0.96 -9.00 2.55
N ALA A 233 0.01 -9.49 1.79
CA ALA A 233 -0.23 -10.32 0.64
C ALA A 233 -1.03 -11.59 1.00
N ALA A 234 -0.80 -12.18 2.17
CA ALA A 234 -1.53 -13.38 2.59
C ALA A 234 -3.00 -13.11 2.91
N GLU A 235 -3.35 -11.88 3.28
CA GLU A 235 -4.73 -11.51 3.60
C GLU A 235 -5.60 -11.29 2.35
N VAL A 236 -5.00 -11.11 1.17
CA VAL A 236 -5.70 -10.90 -0.11
C VAL A 236 -6.79 -11.95 -0.34
N ALA A 237 -6.52 -13.21 0.00
CA ALA A 237 -7.47 -14.32 -0.14
C ALA A 237 -8.78 -14.11 0.66
N SER A 238 -8.77 -13.28 1.70
CA SER A 238 -9.93 -13.08 2.58
C SER A 238 -10.96 -12.10 2.03
N TYR A 239 -10.53 -11.08 1.27
CA TYR A 239 -11.40 -9.97 0.86
C TYR A 239 -11.45 -9.73 -0.65
N LEU A 240 -10.43 -10.13 -1.43
CA LEU A 240 -10.38 -9.79 -2.85
C LEU A 240 -11.38 -10.63 -3.65
N LEU A 241 -12.46 -9.99 -4.10
CA LEU A 241 -13.46 -10.59 -4.97
C LEU A 241 -14.28 -9.49 -5.69
N PRO A 242 -14.42 -9.54 -7.03
CA PRO A 242 -13.84 -10.51 -7.96
C PRO A 242 -12.36 -10.23 -8.26
N VAL A 243 -11.64 -11.26 -8.68
CA VAL A 243 -10.31 -11.12 -9.31
C VAL A 243 -10.56 -10.87 -10.81
N PRO A 244 -10.09 -9.76 -11.41
CA PRO A 244 -10.37 -9.45 -12.81
C PRO A 244 -9.51 -10.29 -13.76
N ASN A 245 -8.22 -10.48 -13.43
CA ASN A 245 -7.23 -11.13 -14.27
C ASN A 245 -6.21 -11.88 -13.43
N CYS A 246 -5.62 -12.96 -13.97
CA CYS A 246 -4.47 -13.60 -13.36
C CYS A 246 -3.18 -12.94 -13.84
N LEU A 247 -2.33 -12.53 -12.91
CA LEU A 247 -0.97 -12.07 -13.18
C LEU A 247 0.02 -13.22 -13.02
N THR A 248 1.09 -13.19 -13.81
CA THR A 248 2.24 -14.09 -13.69
C THR A 248 3.51 -13.26 -13.62
N VAL A 249 4.36 -13.54 -12.64
CA VAL A 249 5.65 -12.88 -12.41
C VAL A 249 6.71 -13.96 -12.24
N GLY A 250 7.56 -14.16 -13.24
CA GLY A 250 8.39 -15.36 -13.31
C GLY A 250 7.53 -16.63 -13.27
N GLU A 251 7.67 -17.43 -12.22
CA GLU A 251 6.89 -18.66 -12.02
C GLU A 251 5.68 -18.47 -11.09
N VAL A 252 5.51 -17.29 -10.48
CA VAL A 252 4.41 -17.03 -9.54
C VAL A 252 3.17 -16.58 -10.29
N LYS A 253 2.03 -17.21 -9.99
CA LYS A 253 0.71 -16.66 -10.33
C LYS A 253 0.13 -15.93 -9.13
N THR A 254 -0.47 -14.76 -9.35
CA THR A 254 -1.05 -13.94 -8.29
C THR A 254 -2.29 -13.18 -8.80
N PRO A 255 -3.29 -12.93 -7.96
CA PRO A 255 -4.47 -12.13 -8.35
C PRO A 255 -4.20 -10.62 -8.41
N ALA A 256 -3.14 -10.15 -7.76
CA ALA A 256 -2.76 -8.74 -7.70
C ALA A 256 -1.26 -8.60 -7.34
N LEU A 257 -0.70 -7.42 -7.60
CA LEU A 257 0.56 -7.01 -6.97
C LEU A 257 0.24 -6.32 -5.65
N VAL A 258 1.06 -6.56 -4.64
CA VAL A 258 0.90 -5.96 -3.30
C VAL A 258 2.19 -5.24 -2.97
N TYR A 259 2.09 -4.08 -2.36
CA TYR A 259 3.22 -3.49 -1.67
C TYR A 259 2.81 -2.86 -0.34
N ASN A 260 3.79 -2.57 0.49
CA ASN A 260 3.64 -1.85 1.75
C ASN A 260 4.95 -1.10 2.04
N GLY A 261 4.87 0.04 2.71
CA GLY A 261 6.04 0.77 3.16
C GLY A 261 5.76 1.79 4.24
N VAL A 262 6.83 2.44 4.70
CA VAL A 262 6.80 3.43 5.78
C VAL A 262 7.53 4.70 5.37
N PHE A 263 7.05 5.83 5.90
CA PHE A 263 7.54 7.17 5.62
C PHE A 263 7.86 7.86 6.95
N PRO A 264 9.06 7.62 7.50
CA PRO A 264 9.44 8.16 8.80
C PRO A 264 9.44 9.70 8.80
N GLY A 265 8.82 10.31 9.81
CA GLY A 265 8.87 11.76 10.03
C GLY A 265 8.06 12.62 9.05
N VAL A 266 7.23 12.02 8.19
CA VAL A 266 6.32 12.79 7.33
C VAL A 266 5.10 13.23 8.14
N PRO A 267 4.82 14.55 8.24
CA PRO A 267 3.68 15.05 9.00
C PRO A 267 2.35 14.71 8.33
N ALA A 268 1.28 14.65 9.12
CA ALA A 268 -0.07 14.52 8.61
C ALA A 268 -0.43 15.67 7.64
N PRO A 269 -0.92 15.37 6.41
CA PRO A 269 -1.29 16.37 5.43
C PRO A 269 -2.59 17.08 5.80
N LEU A 270 -3.39 16.46 6.66
CA LEU A 270 -4.62 16.99 7.20
C LEU A 270 -4.45 17.21 8.70
N THR A 271 -4.89 18.36 9.20
CA THR A 271 -4.86 18.67 10.64
C THR A 271 -6.23 19.12 11.10
N VAL A 272 -6.69 18.53 12.20
CA VAL A 272 -7.93 18.93 12.88
C VAL A 272 -7.57 19.90 14.00
N SER A 273 -8.20 21.07 14.03
CA SER A 273 -8.18 21.97 15.19
C SER A 273 -9.43 21.75 16.04
N GLU A 274 -9.26 21.75 17.36
CA GLU A 274 -10.35 21.59 18.33
C GLU A 274 -10.78 22.94 18.94
N GLY A 275 -11.98 22.97 19.54
CA GLY A 275 -12.51 24.11 20.28
C GLY A 275 -13.40 25.06 19.46
N ASP A 276 -13.56 26.30 19.94
CA ASP A 276 -14.30 27.34 19.22
C ASP A 276 -13.56 27.68 17.91
N GLY A 277 -14.18 27.38 16.76
CA GLY A 277 -13.51 27.44 15.46
C GLY A 277 -12.80 26.15 15.05
N ALA A 278 -13.30 25.00 15.52
CA ALA A 278 -12.84 23.70 15.09
C ALA A 278 -12.90 23.56 13.56
N ALA A 279 -11.81 23.11 12.96
CA ALA A 279 -11.66 23.08 11.51
C ALA A 279 -10.77 21.94 11.05
N LEU A 280 -10.94 21.56 9.78
CA LEU A 280 -10.03 20.69 9.05
C LEU A 280 -9.19 21.53 8.10
N GLU A 281 -7.87 21.47 8.26
CA GLU A 281 -6.90 22.14 7.40
C GLU A 281 -6.17 21.10 6.55
N ASN A 282 -6.05 21.37 5.25
CA ASN A 282 -5.17 20.65 4.34
C ASN A 282 -3.88 21.44 4.18
N ARG A 283 -2.75 20.85 4.58
CA ARG A 283 -1.41 21.44 4.53
C ARG A 283 -0.59 20.96 3.33
N SER A 284 -1.19 20.15 2.47
CA SER A 284 -0.55 19.63 1.26
C SER A 284 -0.83 20.52 0.05
N ALA A 285 -0.01 20.33 -0.98
CA ALA A 285 -0.18 20.96 -2.29
C ALA A 285 -1.30 20.33 -3.14
N HIS A 286 -1.98 19.30 -2.64
CA HIS A 286 -2.97 18.53 -3.39
C HIS A 286 -4.33 18.53 -2.70
N PRO A 287 -5.44 18.52 -3.44
CA PRO A 287 -6.76 18.45 -2.84
C PRO A 287 -7.05 17.06 -2.25
N PHE A 288 -7.95 17.04 -1.27
CA PHE A 288 -8.56 15.83 -0.74
C PHE A 288 -10.07 15.85 -1.01
N GLY A 289 -10.66 14.67 -1.09
CA GLY A 289 -12.11 14.56 -1.16
C GLY A 289 -12.56 13.27 -1.83
N PRO A 290 -13.69 12.71 -1.40
CA PRO A 290 -14.46 13.09 -0.21
C PRO A 290 -13.73 12.78 1.11
N LEU A 291 -14.15 13.46 2.17
CA LEU A 291 -13.62 13.36 3.53
C LEU A 291 -14.75 13.04 4.51
N TYR A 292 -14.43 12.26 5.52
CA TYR A 292 -15.29 11.78 6.58
C TYR A 292 -14.65 12.12 7.91
N LEU A 293 -15.43 12.70 8.82
CA LEU A 293 -15.00 13.00 10.18
C LEU A 293 -15.99 12.37 11.15
N HIS A 294 -15.53 11.98 12.33
CA HIS A 294 -16.42 11.60 13.41
C HIS A 294 -16.30 12.56 14.60
N GLN A 295 -17.43 12.84 15.25
CA GLN A 295 -17.48 13.53 16.54
C GLN A 295 -18.35 12.69 17.48
N GLY A 296 -17.70 11.98 18.40
CA GLY A 296 -18.36 10.90 19.13
C GLY A 296 -18.83 9.82 18.17
N GLU A 297 -20.14 9.53 18.18
CA GLU A 297 -20.78 8.54 17.28
C GLU A 297 -21.29 9.15 15.96
N ALA A 298 -21.37 10.49 15.87
CA ALA A 298 -21.85 11.16 14.68
C ALA A 298 -20.77 11.19 13.59
N LEU A 299 -21.17 10.95 12.35
CA LEU A 299 -20.31 11.05 11.17
C LEU A 299 -20.72 12.27 10.33
N PHE A 300 -19.72 12.94 9.79
CA PHE A 300 -19.86 14.09 8.92
C PHE A 300 -19.07 13.88 7.63
N ARG A 301 -19.47 14.57 6.57
CA ARG A 301 -18.87 14.54 5.24
C ARG A 301 -18.45 15.94 4.83
N ILE A 302 -17.29 16.03 4.18
CA ILE A 302 -16.83 17.18 3.42
C ILE A 302 -16.53 16.68 2.01
N ASP A 303 -17.23 17.20 1.00
CA ASP A 303 -17.11 16.67 -0.36
C ASP A 303 -15.72 16.89 -0.96
N SER A 304 -15.10 18.03 -0.67
CA SER A 304 -13.74 18.33 -1.08
C SER A 304 -13.09 19.38 -0.18
N LEU A 305 -11.79 19.24 -0.01
CA LEU A 305 -10.93 20.20 0.66
C LEU A 305 -9.77 20.54 -0.29
N ALA A 306 -9.75 21.78 -0.77
CA ALA A 306 -8.72 22.26 -1.69
C ALA A 306 -7.31 22.16 -1.10
N ALA A 307 -6.30 22.15 -1.96
CA ALA A 307 -4.89 22.29 -1.57
C ALA A 307 -4.70 23.55 -0.72
N ASN A 308 -3.94 23.44 0.38
CA ASN A 308 -3.74 24.54 1.35
C ASN A 308 -5.06 25.14 1.90
N GLY A 309 -6.16 24.40 1.81
CA GLY A 309 -7.50 24.84 2.17
C GLY A 309 -7.83 24.60 3.64
N LYS A 310 -8.85 25.31 4.13
CA LYS A 310 -9.39 25.14 5.46
C LYS A 310 -10.92 25.12 5.39
N VAL A 311 -11.55 24.16 6.07
CA VAL A 311 -13.00 24.07 6.23
C VAL A 311 -13.34 24.01 7.71
N GLU A 312 -14.20 24.91 8.17
CA GLU A 312 -14.75 24.87 9.52
C GLU A 312 -15.63 23.62 9.67
N LEU A 313 -15.48 22.87 10.77
CA LEU A 313 -16.22 21.61 10.96
C LEU A 313 -17.74 21.82 11.06
N SER A 314 -18.18 23.03 11.42
CA SER A 314 -19.58 23.43 11.41
C SER A 314 -20.19 23.48 10.01
N ALA A 315 -19.37 23.53 8.95
CA ALA A 315 -19.81 23.46 7.56
C ALA A 315 -19.87 22.02 7.02
N ALA A 316 -19.39 21.03 7.78
CA ALA A 316 -19.48 19.63 7.39
C ALA A 316 -20.93 19.14 7.44
N THR A 317 -21.34 18.35 6.44
CA THR A 317 -22.71 17.84 6.36
C THR A 317 -22.81 16.54 7.15
N PRO A 318 -23.86 16.32 7.96
CA PRO A 318 -24.08 15.02 8.58
C PRO A 318 -24.13 13.92 7.51
N LEU A 319 -23.45 12.81 7.76
CA LEU A 319 -23.47 11.68 6.82
C LEU A 319 -24.83 10.98 6.87
N GLU A 320 -25.50 10.89 5.74
CA GLU A 320 -26.71 10.10 5.59
C GLU A 320 -26.37 8.63 5.28
N GLY A 321 -26.87 7.71 6.11
CA GLY A 321 -26.71 6.27 5.93
C GLY A 321 -25.44 5.70 6.58
N ALA A 322 -25.07 4.48 6.19
CA ALA A 322 -23.89 3.80 6.72
C ALA A 322 -22.61 4.29 6.02
N LEU A 323 -21.52 4.45 6.77
CA LEU A 323 -20.20 4.82 6.25
C LEU A 323 -19.77 3.91 5.10
N ASN A 324 -19.94 2.59 5.26
CA ASN A 324 -19.54 1.61 4.24
C ASN A 324 -20.24 1.84 2.89
N ASP A 325 -21.53 2.21 2.90
CA ASP A 325 -22.27 2.47 1.67
C ASP A 325 -21.83 3.78 1.02
N ALA A 326 -21.51 4.80 1.82
CA ALA A 326 -20.97 6.07 1.33
C ALA A 326 -19.57 5.88 0.72
N LEU A 327 -18.70 5.13 1.39
CA LEU A 327 -17.36 4.80 0.90
C LEU A 327 -17.42 4.04 -0.42
N LYS A 328 -18.28 3.02 -0.54
CA LYS A 328 -18.44 2.28 -1.81
C LYS A 328 -18.84 3.19 -2.96
N ARG A 329 -19.80 4.10 -2.74
CA ARG A 329 -20.21 5.07 -3.77
C ARG A 329 -19.05 5.96 -4.21
N ASP A 330 -18.26 6.45 -3.25
CA ASP A 330 -17.14 7.35 -3.55
C ASP A 330 -15.97 6.63 -4.21
N LEU A 331 -15.68 5.40 -3.80
CA LEU A 331 -14.67 4.54 -4.43
C LEU A 331 -15.01 4.28 -5.91
N VAL A 332 -16.28 3.99 -6.21
CA VAL A 332 -16.77 3.83 -7.59
C VAL A 332 -16.71 5.15 -8.35
N ALA A 333 -17.08 6.27 -7.71
CA ALA A 333 -16.94 7.60 -8.32
C ALA A 333 -15.47 7.96 -8.62
N GLY A 334 -14.53 7.43 -7.83
CA GLY A 334 -13.08 7.50 -8.07
C GLY A 334 -12.57 6.61 -9.20
N GLY A 335 -13.42 5.78 -9.80
CA GLY A 335 -13.11 4.95 -10.96
C GLY A 335 -12.92 3.46 -10.66
N LEU A 336 -13.02 3.03 -9.40
CA LEU A 336 -13.01 1.60 -9.09
C LEU A 336 -14.27 0.91 -9.60
N THR A 337 -14.17 -0.38 -9.89
CA THR A 337 -15.34 -1.23 -10.12
C THR A 337 -16.11 -1.46 -8.80
N GLU A 338 -17.39 -1.84 -8.89
CA GLU A 338 -18.19 -2.16 -7.69
C GLU A 338 -17.54 -3.27 -6.84
N GLY A 339 -16.97 -4.29 -7.49
CA GLY A 339 -16.30 -5.39 -6.80
C GLY A 339 -14.97 -5.00 -6.14
N GLU A 340 -14.23 -4.06 -6.73
CA GLU A 340 -13.04 -3.48 -6.08
C GLU A 340 -13.44 -2.61 -4.88
N ALA A 341 -14.52 -1.82 -5.00
CA ALA A 341 -15.04 -1.03 -3.88
C ALA A 341 -15.54 -1.94 -2.72
N ASP A 342 -16.18 -3.07 -3.05
CA ASP A 342 -16.55 -4.10 -2.08
C ASP A 342 -15.30 -4.73 -1.42
N SER A 343 -14.29 -5.07 -2.23
CA SER A 343 -13.01 -5.61 -1.76
C SER A 343 -12.29 -4.64 -0.83
N PHE A 344 -12.28 -3.34 -1.16
CA PHE A 344 -11.75 -2.28 -0.31
C PHE A 344 -12.47 -2.26 1.03
N VAL A 345 -13.79 -2.12 1.05
CA VAL A 345 -14.54 -2.07 2.32
C VAL A 345 -14.36 -3.35 3.12
N ALA A 346 -14.34 -4.52 2.47
CA ALA A 346 -14.09 -5.79 3.13
C ALA A 346 -12.68 -5.90 3.74
N ALA A 347 -11.65 -5.41 3.04
CA ALA A 347 -10.27 -5.37 3.53
C ALA A 347 -10.14 -4.55 4.82
N TRP A 348 -10.94 -3.49 4.93
CA TRP A 348 -10.81 -2.47 5.98
C TRP A 348 -11.84 -2.56 7.11
N SER A 349 -12.93 -3.29 6.89
CA SER A 349 -14.00 -3.48 7.88
C SER A 349 -13.54 -4.04 9.23
N PRO A 350 -12.62 -5.03 9.27
CA PRO A 350 -12.14 -5.58 10.55
C PRO A 350 -11.28 -4.60 11.36
N ASP A 351 -10.92 -3.45 10.78
CA ASP A 351 -9.96 -2.51 11.35
C ASP A 351 -10.41 -1.06 11.30
N VAL A 352 -10.12 -0.38 10.19
CA VAL A 352 -10.26 1.06 10.05
C VAL A 352 -11.74 1.44 10.08
N LEU A 353 -12.60 0.60 9.50
CA LEU A 353 -14.04 0.87 9.44
C LEU A 353 -14.81 0.20 10.58
N ARG A 354 -14.13 -0.32 11.61
CA ARG A 354 -14.80 -0.87 12.80
C ARG A 354 -15.13 0.24 13.80
N GLN A 355 -16.18 0.01 14.59
CA GLN A 355 -16.50 0.86 15.74
C GLN A 355 -15.90 0.30 17.05
N PRO A 356 -15.48 1.14 18.01
CA PRO A 356 -15.35 2.60 17.87
C PRO A 356 -14.29 2.96 16.84
N TRP A 357 -14.50 4.08 16.13
CA TRP A 357 -13.60 4.56 15.08
C TRP A 357 -12.20 4.78 15.65
N VAL A 358 -11.19 4.42 14.86
CA VAL A 358 -9.76 4.54 15.24
C VAL A 358 -9.07 5.75 14.64
N TRP A 359 -9.79 6.51 13.80
CA TRP A 359 -9.31 7.67 13.06
C TRP A 359 -10.22 8.85 13.35
N GLN A 360 -9.68 10.07 13.40
CA GLN A 360 -10.44 11.33 13.44
C GLN A 360 -10.96 11.74 12.06
N VAL A 361 -10.14 11.51 11.03
CA VAL A 361 -10.47 11.80 9.63
C VAL A 361 -10.19 10.56 8.77
N LEU A 362 -11.10 10.24 7.87
CA LEU A 362 -10.93 9.30 6.76
C LEU A 362 -11.26 10.04 5.47
N GLY A 363 -10.47 9.94 4.41
CA GLY A 363 -10.82 10.57 3.14
C GLY A 363 -10.05 9.99 1.98
N PHE A 364 -10.05 10.67 0.84
CA PHE A 364 -9.32 10.25 -0.35
C PHE A 364 -8.35 11.33 -0.81
N TYR A 365 -7.13 10.90 -1.14
CA TYR A 365 -6.19 11.73 -1.88
C TYR A 365 -6.67 11.94 -3.31
N SER A 366 -6.38 13.10 -3.91
CA SER A 366 -6.48 13.23 -5.36
C SER A 366 -5.42 12.36 -6.04
N ALA A 367 -5.68 11.95 -7.29
CA ALA A 367 -4.72 11.16 -8.08
C ALA A 367 -3.33 11.82 -8.15
N GLU A 368 -3.29 13.15 -8.29
CA GLU A 368 -2.05 13.94 -8.28
C GLU A 368 -1.31 13.85 -6.94
N GLY A 369 -2.04 13.85 -5.82
CA GLY A 369 -1.45 13.69 -4.50
C GLY A 369 -0.95 12.27 -4.25
N VAL A 370 -1.63 11.26 -4.80
CA VAL A 370 -1.12 9.88 -4.79
C VAL A 370 0.17 9.79 -5.59
N GLU A 371 0.22 10.38 -6.79
CA GLU A 371 1.43 10.38 -7.62
C GLU A 371 2.61 11.08 -6.94
N ALA A 372 2.36 12.14 -6.16
CA ALA A 372 3.40 12.86 -5.45
C ALA A 372 4.02 12.07 -4.27
N VAL A 373 3.27 11.14 -3.66
CA VAL A 373 3.74 10.35 -2.50
C VAL A 373 4.21 8.96 -2.90
N VAL A 374 3.52 8.38 -3.88
CA VAL A 374 3.78 7.02 -4.36
C VAL A 374 3.81 7.02 -5.90
N PRO A 375 4.85 7.55 -6.56
CA PRO A 375 4.91 7.55 -8.01
C PRO A 375 4.80 6.13 -8.59
N MET A 376 4.07 5.99 -9.70
CA MET A 376 3.92 4.69 -10.37
C MET A 376 4.13 4.82 -11.88
N THR A 377 5.06 4.03 -12.41
CA THR A 377 5.30 3.90 -13.85
C THR A 377 4.92 2.51 -14.33
N VAL A 378 4.20 2.44 -15.46
CA VAL A 378 3.79 1.17 -16.08
C VAL A 378 4.22 1.15 -17.55
N THR A 379 4.89 0.07 -17.94
CA THR A 379 5.38 -0.14 -19.32
C THR A 379 4.88 -1.49 -19.84
N PRO A 380 4.34 -1.59 -21.08
CA PRO A 380 3.98 -0.47 -21.95
C PRO A 380 2.90 0.41 -21.32
N GLN A 381 2.75 1.63 -21.82
CA GLN A 381 1.80 2.59 -21.25
C GLN A 381 0.36 2.04 -21.37
N PRO A 382 -0.39 1.93 -20.26
CA PRO A 382 -1.78 1.48 -20.29
C PRO A 382 -2.70 2.53 -20.89
N LYS A 383 -3.91 2.12 -21.27
CA LYS A 383 -5.00 3.04 -21.67
C LYS A 383 -5.41 3.98 -20.54
N GLY A 384 -5.22 3.57 -19.30
CA GLY A 384 -5.55 4.36 -18.12
C GLY A 384 -4.97 3.77 -16.85
N ILE A 385 -4.73 4.65 -15.88
CA ILE A 385 -4.35 4.30 -14.51
C ILE A 385 -5.39 4.93 -13.59
N VAL A 386 -6.12 4.10 -12.87
CA VAL A 386 -7.07 4.49 -11.82
C VAL A 386 -6.36 4.32 -10.49
N ARG A 387 -6.25 5.39 -9.69
CA ARG A 387 -5.57 5.37 -8.39
C ARG A 387 -6.50 5.94 -7.32
N VAL A 388 -6.92 5.11 -6.38
CA VAL A 388 -7.80 5.50 -5.28
C VAL A 388 -7.17 5.16 -3.95
N MET A 389 -6.40 6.10 -3.41
CA MET A 389 -5.83 5.98 -2.07
C MET A 389 -6.69 6.71 -1.06
N ALA A 390 -7.22 5.97 -0.11
CA ALA A 390 -7.77 6.57 1.08
C ALA A 390 -6.64 7.13 1.97
N VAL A 391 -6.99 8.01 2.88
CA VAL A 391 -6.14 8.52 3.94
C VAL A 391 -6.89 8.45 5.26
N THR A 392 -6.18 8.19 6.36
CA THR A 392 -6.71 8.37 7.71
C THR A 392 -5.74 9.14 8.58
N ILE A 393 -6.30 9.98 9.45
CA ILE A 393 -5.58 10.70 10.50
C ILE A 393 -6.11 10.17 11.83
N GLU A 394 -5.24 9.61 12.66
CA GLU A 394 -5.59 9.01 13.96
C GLU A 394 -5.51 9.97 15.14
#